data_AF-A0A0T6W380-F1
#
_entry.id   AF-A0A0T6W380-F1
#
_cell.length_a   1.000
_cell.length_b   1.000
_cell.length_c   1.000
_cell.angle_alpha   90.00
_cell.angle_beta   90.00
_cell.angle_gamma   90.00
#
_symmetry.space_group_name_H-M   'P 1'
#
loop_
_entity.id
_entity.type
_entity.pdbx_description
1 polymer ?
#
loop_
_entity_poly.entity_id
_entity_poly.type
_entity_poly.pdbx_seq_one_letter_code
_entity_poly.pdbx_strand_id
1 'polypeptide(L)' 'MTDQPVMLITGASSGIGAETARAAALQGYRLVLAARSEDKLKGLQQELDGRSRHHSGLHVQRHQVGGLRHWLWCA' A
#
# COMPACT_ATOMS: atom_id res chain seq x y z
N MET A 1 -3.78 20.10 11.44
CA MET A 1 -3.20 19.19 10.42
C MET A 1 -3.25 17.80 11.01
N THR A 2 -3.66 16.77 10.27
CA THR A 2 -3.70 15.41 10.82
C THR A 2 -2.26 14.93 11.03
N ASP A 3 -1.82 14.86 12.29
CA ASP A 3 -0.43 14.56 12.68
C ASP A 3 0.01 13.10 12.41
N GLN A 4 -0.79 12.35 11.64
CA GLN A 4 -0.54 10.93 11.40
C GLN A 4 0.43 10.75 10.22
N PRO A 5 1.60 10.12 10.43
CA PRO A 5 2.57 9.88 9.37
C PRO A 5 1.98 8.97 8.27
N VAL A 6 2.35 9.26 7.02
CA VAL A 6 1.92 8.50 5.84
C VAL A 6 3.06 7.58 5.41
N MET A 7 2.76 6.30 5.19
CA MET A 7 3.71 5.29 4.73
C MET A 7 3.30 4.74 3.36
N LEU A 8 4.19 4.89 2.36
CA LEU A 8 4.05 4.30 1.04
C LEU A 8 4.74 2.93 1.01
N ILE A 9 4.00 1.89 0.63
CA ILE A 9 4.52 0.52 0.52
C ILE A 9 4.38 0.04 -0.92
N THR A 10 5.52 -0.17 -1.58
CA THR A 10 5.60 -0.79 -2.90
C THR A 10 5.74 -2.30 -2.78
N GLY A 11 5.07 -3.07 -3.64
CA GLY A 11 5.02 -4.52 -3.52
C GLY A 11 4.08 -5.01 -2.41
N ALA A 12 3.11 -4.19 -1.99
CA ALA A 12 2.22 -4.47 -0.87
C ALA A 12 1.29 -5.68 -1.07
N SER A 13 1.19 -6.25 -2.27
CA SER A 13 0.23 -7.32 -2.56
C SER A 13 0.53 -8.67 -1.90
N SER A 14 1.75 -8.88 -1.38
CA SER A 14 2.16 -10.17 -0.80
C SER A 14 3.48 -10.07 -0.03
N GLY A 15 3.79 -11.12 0.75
CA GLY A 15 5.08 -11.26 1.43
C GLY A 15 5.33 -10.10 2.41
N ILE A 16 6.58 -9.63 2.44
CA ILE A 16 7.03 -8.60 3.38
C ILE A 16 6.18 -7.33 3.24
N GLY A 17 5.88 -6.87 2.01
CA GLY A 17 5.08 -5.66 1.81
C GLY A 17 3.68 -5.74 2.41
N ALA A 18 3.04 -6.93 2.34
CA ALA A 18 1.72 -7.14 2.94
C ALA A 18 1.80 -7.17 4.47
N GLU A 19 2.80 -7.85 5.05
CA GLU A 19 2.99 -7.89 6.49
C GLU A 19 3.39 -6.53 7.07
N THR A 20 4.22 -5.76 6.37
CA THR A 20 4.55 -4.39 6.74
C THR A 20 3.31 -3.51 6.72
N ALA A 21 2.42 -3.66 5.73
CA ALA A 21 1.15 -2.92 5.70
C ALA A 21 0.26 -3.25 6.90
N ARG A 22 0.16 -4.55 7.25
CA ARG A 22 -0.57 -4.98 8.46
C ARG A 22 0.01 -4.38 9.73
N ALA A 23 1.32 -4.46 9.91
CA ALA A 23 1.99 -3.92 11.09
C ALA A 23 1.82 -2.39 11.18
N ALA A 24 2.00 -1.66 10.08
CA ALA A 24 1.87 -0.21 10.04
C ALA A 24 0.42 0.25 10.27
N ALA A 25 -0.59 -0.50 9.79
CA ALA A 25 -1.99 -0.20 10.06
C ALA A 25 -2.35 -0.31 11.56
N LEU A 26 -1.75 -1.29 12.27
CA LEU A 26 -1.92 -1.44 13.72
C LEU A 26 -1.26 -0.31 14.51
N GLN A 27 -0.19 0.27 13.98
CA GLN A 27 0.52 1.40 14.58
C GLN A 27 -0.14 2.76 14.25
N GLY A 28 -1.28 2.78 13.55
CA GLY A 28 -2.03 4.00 13.25
C GLY A 28 -1.46 4.82 12.09
N TYR A 29 -0.63 4.22 11.23
CA TYR A 29 -0.17 4.90 10.03
C TYR A 29 -1.28 5.01 8.99
N ARG A 30 -1.23 6.09 8.21
CA ARG A 30 -1.96 6.20 6.96
C ARG A 30 -1.18 5.51 5.86
N LEU A 31 -1.79 4.55 5.18
CA LEU A 31 -1.08 3.71 4.21
C LEU A 31 -1.43 4.06 2.78
N VAL A 32 -0.40 4.07 1.93
CA VAL A 32 -0.54 4.06 0.48
C VAL A 32 0.05 2.75 -0.02
N LEU A 33 -0.78 1.91 -0.66
CA LEU A 33 -0.39 0.57 -1.07
C LEU A 33 -0.25 0.51 -2.60
N ALA A 34 0.93 0.14 -3.08
CA ALA A 34 1.23 0.04 -4.50
C ALA A 34 1.72 -1.37 -4.85
N ALA A 35 1.13 -1.99 -5.86
CA ALA A 35 1.51 -3.29 -6.39
C ALA A 35 0.94 -3.48 -7.80
N ARG A 36 1.41 -4.53 -8.50
CA ARG A 36 0.94 -4.86 -9.86
C ARG A 36 -0.47 -5.50 -9.89
N SER A 37 -0.86 -6.16 -8.80
CA SER A 37 -2.12 -6.92 -8.74
C SER A 37 -3.16 -6.18 -7.90
N GLU A 38 -4.13 -5.57 -8.57
CA GLU A 38 -5.20 -4.79 -7.95
C GLU A 38 -6.10 -5.65 -7.06
N ASP A 39 -6.44 -6.88 -7.48
CA ASP A 39 -7.31 -7.77 -6.69
C ASP A 39 -6.70 -8.11 -5.33
N LYS A 40 -5.39 -8.38 -5.30
CA LYS A 40 -4.65 -8.63 -4.06
C LYS A 40 -4.59 -7.38 -3.17
N LEU A 41 -4.42 -6.20 -3.76
CA LEU A 41 -4.46 -4.94 -3.02
C LEU A 41 -5.84 -4.65 -2.44
N LYS A 42 -6.92 -4.89 -3.19
CA LYS A 42 -8.29 -4.73 -2.71
C LYS A 42 -8.60 -5.68 -1.56
N GLY A 43 -8.19 -6.94 -1.67
CA GLY A 43 -8.33 -7.90 -0.58
C GLY A 43 -7.56 -7.47 0.68
N LEU A 44 -6.32 -7.01 0.51
CA LEU A 44 -5.53 -6.46 1.62
C LEU A 44 -6.18 -5.20 2.21
N GLN A 45 -6.69 -4.28 1.38
CA GLN A 45 -7.36 -3.07 1.83
C GLN A 45 -8.58 -3.40 2.69
N GLN A 46 -9.46 -4.29 2.21
CA GLN A 46 -10.65 -4.72 2.96
C GLN A 46 -10.28 -5.36 4.30
N GLU A 47 -9.19 -6.13 4.33
CA GLU A 47 -8.65 -6.73 5.54
C GLU A 47 -8.17 -5.67 6.55
N LEU A 48 -7.52 -4.60 6.07
CA LEU A 48 -7.02 -3.51 6.91
C LEU A 48 -8.13 -2.57 7.38
N ASP A 49 -9.11 -2.27 6.52
CA ASP A 49 -10.28 -1.44 6.86
C ASP A 49 -11.12 -2.07 7.98
N GLY A 50 -11.23 -3.41 8.00
CA GLY A 50 -11.92 -4.13 9.08
C GLY A 50 -11.21 -4.11 10.43
N ARG A 51 -9.93 -3.70 10.49
CA ARG A 51 -9.08 -3.74 11.68
C ARG A 51 -8.74 -2.37 12.27
N SER A 52 -8.91 -1.28 11.52
CA SER A 52 -8.39 0.03 11.90
C SER A 52 -9.46 1.12 11.95
N ARG A 53 -9.49 1.87 13.06
CA ARG A 53 -10.50 2.92 13.35
C ARG A 53 -10.21 4.29 12.70
N HIS A 54 -9.12 4.43 11.95
CA HIS A 54 -8.60 5.73 11.50
C HIS A 54 -7.98 5.69 10.10
N HIS A 55 -8.76 5.58 9.02
CA HIS A 55 -8.21 5.74 7.66
C HIS A 55 -8.99 6.76 6.82
N SER A 56 -8.53 8.00 6.85
CA SER A 56 -8.77 8.95 5.76
C SER A 56 -7.75 8.71 4.65
N GLY A 57 -8.16 7.90 3.66
CA GLY A 57 -7.58 7.85 2.32
C GLY A 57 -6.54 6.75 2.07
N LEU A 58 -6.99 5.51 1.91
CA LEU A 58 -6.25 4.47 1.20
C LEU A 58 -6.43 4.71 -0.31
N HIS A 59 -5.38 5.21 -0.97
CA HIS A 59 -5.38 5.38 -2.43
C HIS A 59 -4.70 4.15 -3.06
N VAL A 60 -5.50 3.25 -3.61
CA VAL A 60 -4.99 2.16 -4.46
C VAL A 60 -4.70 2.76 -5.83
N GLN A 61 -3.43 3.08 -6.10
CA GLN A 61 -3.03 3.59 -7.40
C GLN A 61 -2.44 2.46 -8.24
N ARG A 62 -3.21 2.04 -9.24
CA ARG A 62 -2.74 1.13 -10.28
C ARG A 62 -1.66 1.84 -11.08
N HIS A 63 -0.39 1.52 -10.83
CA HIS A 63 0.70 1.98 -11.68
C HIS A 63 0.68 1.13 -12.96
N GLN A 64 -0.16 1.50 -13.94
CA GLN A 64 0.28 1.28 -15.32
C GLN A 64 1.48 2.20 -15.50
N VAL A 65 2.68 1.62 -15.49
CA VAL A 65 3.81 2.20 -16.23
C VAL A 65 3.41 2.18 -17.71
N GLY A 66 2.58 3.16 -18.09
CA GLY A 66 2.30 3.49 -19.47
C GLY A 66 3.58 4.03 -20.07
N GLY A 67 4.26 3.19 -20.85
CA GLY A 67 5.15 3.65 -21.91
C GLY A 67 6.49 4.23 -21.49
N LEU A 68 7.27 3.57 -20.64
CA LEU A 68 8.73 3.70 -20.70
C LEU A 68 9.38 2.32 -20.53
N ARG A 69 9.77 1.77 -21.68
CA ARG A 69 10.86 0.81 -21.79
C ARG A 69 12.06 1.35 -21.01
N HIS A 70 12.86 0.46 -20.42
CA HIS A 70 14.08 0.73 -19.65
C HIS A 70 13.90 0.63 -18.12
N TRP A 71 13.60 -0.59 -17.71
CA TRP A 71 14.01 -1.15 -16.42
C TRP A 71 15.52 -0.98 -16.24
N LEU A 72 15.99 0.07 -15.54
CA LEU A 72 17.31 0.05 -14.90
C LEU A 72 17.10 -0.37 -13.44
N TRP A 73 16.97 -1.67 -13.26
CA TRP A 73 17.04 -2.33 -11.96
C TRP A 73 18.52 -2.63 -11.71
N CYS A 74 19.23 -1.71 -11.06
CA CYS A 74 20.54 -1.92 -10.43
C CYS A 74 20.84 -0.75 -9.49
N ALA A 75 20.58 -0.96 -8.20
CA ALA A 75 21.33 -0.39 -7.10
C ALA A 75 21.36 -1.46 -6.00
#